data_AF-A0A1G8P026-F1
#
_entry.id   AF-A0A1G8P026-F1
#
_cell.length_a   1.000
_cell.length_b   1.000
_cell.length_c   1.000
_cell.angle_alpha   90.00
_cell.angle_beta   90.00
_cell.angle_gamma   90.00
#
_symmetry.space_group_name_H-M   'P 1'
#
loop_
_entity.id
_entity.type
_entity.pdbx_description
1 polymer ?
#
loop_
_entity_poly.entity_id
_entity_poly.type
_entity_poly.pdbx_seq_one_letter_code
_entity_poly.pdbx_strand_id
1 'polypeptide(L)' 'MFEDRDFSWKYFFMTGNINAYLLTKELEQANNYSEENEDQLSFMKEEME' A
#
# COMPACT_ATOMS: atom_id res chain seq x y z
N MET A 1 13.01 3.69 3.63
CA MET A 1 11.72 4.40 3.54
C MET A 1 10.78 3.63 4.46
N PHE A 2 10.49 4.10 5.67
CA PHE A 2 9.47 3.44 6.51
C PHE A 2 8.14 4.08 6.12
N GLU A 3 7.63 3.70 4.95
CA GLU A 3 6.33 4.18 4.48
C GLU A 3 5.23 3.75 5.45
N ASP A 4 4.26 4.66 5.55
CA ASP A 4 3.22 4.76 6.55
C ASP A 4 2.27 3.55 6.60
N ARG A 5 2.76 2.39 7.01
CA ARG A 5 1.94 1.17 7.20
C ARG A 5 0.81 1.32 8.22
N ASP A 6 0.77 2.44 8.94
CA ASP A 6 -0.22 2.73 9.98
C ASP A 6 -1.11 3.96 9.67
N PHE A 7 -1.05 4.56 8.46
CA PHE A 7 -1.84 5.77 8.17
C PHE A 7 -3.35 5.55 8.35
N SER A 8 -3.90 4.50 7.71
CA SER A 8 -5.32 4.17 7.84
C SER A 8 -5.75 3.97 9.30
N TRP A 9 -4.94 3.26 10.09
CA TRP A 9 -5.24 2.99 11.50
C TRP A 9 -5.17 4.25 12.37
N LYS A 10 -4.16 5.11 12.16
CA LYS A 10 -4.05 6.40 12.85
C LYS A 10 -5.24 7.31 12.53
N TYR A 11 -5.65 7.38 11.27
CA TYR A 11 -6.80 8.17 10.84
C TYR A 11 -8.11 7.67 11.48
N PHE A 12 -8.30 6.35 11.55
CA PHE A 12 -9.42 5.75 12.26
C PHE A 12 -9.42 6.11 13.73
N PHE A 13 -8.28 5.96 14.43
CA PHE A 13 -8.18 6.28 15.85
C PHE A 13 -8.50 7.75 16.15
N MET A 14 -8.09 8.67 15.28
CA MET A 14 -8.35 10.11 15.43
C MET A 14 -9.81 10.50 15.16
N THR A 15 -10.45 9.86 14.17
CA THR A 15 -11.76 10.33 13.66
C THR A 15 -12.93 9.43 14.03
N GLY A 16 -12.66 8.17 14.40
CA GLY A 16 -13.66 7.11 14.54
C GLY A 16 -14.40 6.77 13.24
N ASN A 17 -13.97 7.30 12.09
CA ASN A 17 -14.69 7.14 10.84
C ASN A 17 -14.30 5.82 10.15
N ILE A 18 -15.16 4.81 10.31
CA ILE A 18 -14.95 3.48 9.75
C ILE A 18 -14.94 3.46 8.21
N ASN A 19 -15.75 4.31 7.57
CA ASN A 19 -15.83 4.35 6.10
C ASN A 19 -14.52 4.85 5.50
N ALA A 20 -13.94 5.90 6.09
CA ALA A 20 -12.66 6.44 5.67
C ALA A 20 -11.50 5.45 5.91
N TYR A 21 -11.55 4.68 7.02
CA TYR A 21 -10.59 3.61 7.28
C TYR A 21 -10.61 2.52 6.21
N LEU A 22 -11.79 2.02 5.84
CA LEU A 22 -11.92 0.97 4.82
C LEU A 22 -11.39 1.46 3.47
N LEU A 23 -11.77 2.67 3.06
CA LEU A 23 -11.29 3.28 1.81
C LEU A 23 -9.76 3.43 1.78
N THR A 24 -9.19 3.99 2.85
CA THR A 24 -7.73 4.21 2.94
C THR A 24 -6.97 2.89 2.98
N LYS A 25 -7.51 1.86 3.64
CA LYS A 25 -6.92 0.53 3.69
C LYS A 25 -6.98 -0.20 2.34
N GLU A 26 -8.06 -0.05 1.59
CA GLU A 26 -8.16 -0.57 0.21
C GLU A 26 -7.12 0.08 -0.71
N LEU A 27 -6.88 1.39 -0.56
CA LEU A 27 -5.86 2.11 -1.30
C LEU A 27 -4.44 1.68 -0.90
N GLU A 28 -4.17 1.51 0.40
CA GLU A 28 -2.90 0.95 0.87
C GLU A 28 -2.64 -0.46 0.31
N GLN A 29 -3.67 -1.31 0.28
CA GLN A 29 -3.56 -2.63 -0.33
C GLN A 29 -3.29 -2.54 -1.83
N ALA A 30 -4.00 -1.70 -2.56
CA ALA A 30 -3.80 -1.50 -4.00
C ALA A 30 -2.38 -0.98 -4.32
N ASN A 31 -1.82 -0.10 -3.48
CA ASN A 31 -0.44 0.35 -3.62
C ASN A 31 0.58 -0.76 -3.34
N ASN A 32 0.40 -1.55 -2.27
CA ASN A 32 1.31 -2.67 -1.98
C ASN A 32 1.30 -3.72 -3.11
N TYR A 33 0.13 -3.99 -3.71
CA TYR A 33 0.06 -4.84 -4.90
C TYR A 33 0.80 -4.23 -6.10
N SER A 34 0.88 -2.90 -6.21
CA SER A 34 1.60 -2.24 -7.31
C SER A 34 3.12 -2.32 -7.12
N GLU A 35 3.62 -2.11 -5.90
CA GLU A 35 5.04 -2.23 -5.55
C GLU A 35 5.56 -3.67 -5.70
N GLU A 36 4.81 -4.69 -5.25
CA GLU A 36 5.20 -6.09 -5.43
C GLU A 36 5.24 -6.52 -6.90
N ASN A 37 4.44 -5.88 -7.77
CA ASN A 37 4.45 -6.15 -9.21
C ASN A 37 5.56 -5.37 -9.94
N GLU A 38 5.93 -4.17 -9.51
CA GLU A 38 7.05 -3.42 -10.08
C GLU A 38 8.40 -4.09 -9.77
N ASP A 39 8.58 -4.59 -8.54
CA ASP A 39 9.76 -5.36 -8.17
C ASP A 39 9.85 -6.65 -9.00
N GLN A 40 8.77 -7.43 -9.13
CA GLN A 40 8.76 -8.66 -9.95
C GLN A 40 8.99 -8.38 -11.45
N LEU A 41 8.42 -7.30 -11.98
CA LEU A 41 8.60 -6.90 -13.39
C LEU A 41 10.02 -6.39 -13.67
N SER A 42 10.69 -5.80 -12.66
CA SER A 42 12.09 -5.38 -12.76
C SER A 42 13.05 -6.59 -12.77
N PHE A 43 12.83 -7.57 -11.89
CA PHE A 43 13.60 -8.82 -11.84
C PHE A 43 13.50 -9.62 -13.15
N MET A 44 12.30 -9.69 -13.74
CA MET A 44 12.11 -10.40 -15.02
C MET A 44 12.75 -9.69 -16.22
N LYS A 45 12.95 -8.38 -16.16
CA LYS A 45 13.63 -7.62 -17.23
C LYS A 45 15.15 -7.76 -17.17
N GLU A 46 15.72 -7.82 -15.96
CA GLU A 46 17.16 -7.98 -15.75
C GLU A 46 17.66 -9.39 -16.11
N GLU A 47 16.81 -10.43 -16.00
CA GLU A 47 17.17 -11.80 -16.42
C GLU A 47 17.14 -11.99 -17.96
N MET A 48 16.55 -11.06 -18.71
CA MET A 48 16.42 -11.13 -20.18
C MET A 48 17.45 -10.26 -20.93
N GLU A 49 18.35 -9.58 -20.22
CA GLU A 49 19.46 -8.77 -20.77
C GLU A 49 20.82 -9.46 -20.55
#